data_AF-A0A2E1X4R3-F1
#
_entry.id   AF-A0A2E1X4R3-F1
#
_cell.length_a   1.000
_cell.length_b   1.000
_cell.length_c   1.000
_cell.angle_alpha   90.00
_cell.angle_beta   90.00
_cell.angle_gamma   90.00
#
_symmetry.space_group_name_H-M   'P 1'
#
loop_
_entity.id
_entity.type
_entity.pdbx_description
1 polymer ?
#
loop_
_entity_poly.entity_id
_entity_poly.type
_entity_poly.pdbx_seq_one_letter_code
_entity_poly.pdbx_strand_id
1 'polypeptide(L)'
;AGDGTDTDSDGLCDLGDPDDDNDGVVDGDDNAPLDPNICRDVDNDGCDDCSSGTDDPAGDGTDTDSDGLCDLGDPDDDNDGVLDDCDIDLNPGPDCNNNGALDQCDLDAGTAFDCNGNQIPDSCDIADGTTTDTDGNGVPDICELTQFLRGDGNDDGIVNIADPVFMLAFLFSNGSDATCSDTMDANDDGSRDISDPVQILDLLFGSTTELPAPWFNCGIDPTADALGCDSYSGCP
;
A
#
# COMPACT_ATOMS: atom_id res chain seq x y z
N ALA A 1 -43.15 9.50 51.57
CA ALA A 1 -42.88 10.71 50.75
C ALA A 1 -41.41 10.95 51.02
N GLY A 2 -40.53 10.37 50.21
CA GLY A 2 -40.38 10.77 48.81
C GLY A 2 -39.53 12.04 48.83
N ASP A 3 -38.38 11.92 49.48
CA ASP A 3 -37.32 12.92 49.62
C ASP A 3 -36.61 13.17 48.30
N GLY A 4 -36.53 12.18 47.41
CA GLY A 4 -36.02 12.37 46.07
C GLY A 4 -35.49 11.06 45.49
N THR A 5 -34.81 11.16 44.36
CA THR A 5 -33.78 10.18 43.98
C THR A 5 -32.51 10.50 44.78
N ASP A 6 -31.68 9.49 45.00
CA ASP A 6 -30.40 9.53 45.74
C ASP A 6 -29.46 8.65 44.90
N THR A 7 -28.71 9.29 43.99
CA THR A 7 -28.00 8.61 42.90
C THR A 7 -26.76 7.87 43.38
N ASP A 8 -25.95 8.49 44.24
CA ASP A 8 -24.74 7.89 44.82
C ASP A 8 -25.00 7.05 46.09
N SER A 9 -26.21 7.13 46.66
CA SER A 9 -26.62 6.45 47.90
C SER A 9 -25.85 6.86 49.17
N ASP A 10 -25.37 8.10 49.25
CA ASP A 10 -24.71 8.63 50.46
C ASP A 10 -25.69 9.04 51.58
N GLY A 11 -26.99 9.12 51.25
CA GLY A 11 -28.08 9.46 52.15
C GLY A 11 -28.54 10.91 52.11
N LEU A 12 -28.02 11.73 51.19
CA LEU A 12 -28.67 12.93 50.68
C LEU A 12 -29.59 12.57 49.50
N CYS A 13 -30.21 13.55 48.87
CA CYS A 13 -31.07 13.32 47.72
C CYS A 13 -30.67 14.32 46.67
N ASP A 14 -30.81 13.99 45.38
CA ASP A 14 -30.22 14.77 44.28
C ASP A 14 -30.56 16.29 44.33
N LEU A 15 -31.72 16.68 44.88
CA LEU A 15 -32.08 18.11 44.99
C LEU A 15 -31.28 18.89 46.04
N GLY A 16 -30.62 18.20 46.97
CA GLY A 16 -29.90 18.77 48.11
C GLY A 16 -28.52 18.17 48.33
N ASP A 17 -28.08 17.28 47.45
CA ASP A 17 -26.68 16.92 47.31
C ASP A 17 -25.93 18.04 46.56
N PRO A 18 -24.67 18.32 46.89
CA PRO A 18 -23.80 19.17 46.06
C PRO A 18 -23.03 18.40 44.97
N ASP A 19 -23.06 17.07 45.01
CA ASP A 19 -22.34 16.14 44.14
C ASP A 19 -23.16 14.84 44.07
N ASP A 20 -24.09 14.81 43.12
CA ASP A 20 -25.18 13.82 43.03
C ASP A 20 -24.70 12.38 42.72
N ASP A 21 -23.51 12.19 42.14
CA ASP A 21 -22.92 10.87 41.82
C ASP A 21 -21.56 10.58 42.49
N ASN A 22 -21.00 11.57 43.20
CA ASN A 22 -19.86 11.45 44.10
C ASN A 22 -18.57 11.02 43.40
N ASP A 23 -18.40 11.47 42.16
CA ASP A 23 -17.14 11.39 41.44
C ASP A 23 -16.14 12.48 41.89
N GLY A 24 -16.58 13.45 42.70
CA GLY A 24 -15.75 14.51 43.25
C GLY A 24 -15.82 15.83 42.48
N VAL A 25 -16.62 15.90 41.41
CA VAL A 25 -16.98 17.14 40.72
C VAL A 25 -18.38 17.59 41.16
N VAL A 26 -18.50 18.85 41.56
CA VAL A 26 -19.81 19.38 41.99
C VAL A 26 -20.76 19.54 40.79
N ASP A 27 -22.07 19.34 40.97
CA ASP A 27 -23.08 19.37 39.89
C ASP A 27 -23.03 20.62 39.00
N GLY A 28 -22.53 21.73 39.53
CA GLY A 28 -22.42 23.00 38.81
C GLY A 28 -21.26 23.07 37.81
N ASP A 29 -20.23 22.25 38.02
CA ASP A 29 -19.03 22.12 37.18
C ASP A 29 -18.99 20.78 36.42
N ASP A 30 -19.94 19.89 36.72
CA ASP A 30 -20.14 18.58 36.11
C ASP A 30 -21.14 18.62 34.93
N ASN A 31 -20.77 18.02 33.81
CA ASN A 31 -21.58 17.92 32.60
C ASN A 31 -22.59 16.76 32.61
N ALA A 32 -22.38 15.74 33.45
CA ALA A 32 -23.30 14.64 33.69
C ALA A 32 -23.43 14.31 35.20
N PRO A 33 -24.13 15.17 35.98
CA PRO A 33 -24.27 15.07 37.44
C PRO A 33 -24.94 13.82 38.01
N LEU A 34 -25.18 12.77 37.24
CA LEU A 34 -25.81 11.52 37.72
C LEU A 34 -25.07 10.28 37.17
N ASP A 35 -23.92 10.46 36.53
CA ASP A 35 -23.09 9.42 35.97
C ASP A 35 -21.62 9.66 36.37
N PRO A 36 -21.11 8.94 37.39
CA PRO A 36 -19.82 9.24 38.00
C PRO A 36 -18.61 8.93 37.08
N ASN A 37 -18.85 8.51 35.84
CA ASN A 37 -17.80 8.23 34.85
C ASN A 37 -17.69 9.33 33.79
N ILE A 38 -18.47 10.42 33.92
CA ILE A 38 -18.53 11.51 32.95
C ILE A 38 -18.70 12.80 33.74
N CYS A 39 -17.72 13.70 33.72
CA CYS A 39 -17.82 14.96 34.44
C CYS A 39 -17.37 16.19 33.63
N ARG A 40 -16.15 16.20 33.12
CA ARG A 40 -15.55 17.33 32.37
C ARG A 40 -14.18 16.92 31.85
N ASP A 41 -13.54 17.83 31.13
CA ASP A 41 -12.18 17.67 30.61
C ASP A 41 -11.44 18.99 30.90
N VAL A 42 -10.66 19.03 32.00
CA VAL A 42 -10.05 20.27 32.49
C VAL A 42 -8.73 20.56 31.80
N ASP A 43 -7.92 19.55 31.56
CA ASP A 43 -6.61 19.70 30.95
C ASP A 43 -6.67 19.69 29.40
N ASN A 44 -7.82 19.30 28.83
CA ASN A 44 -8.12 19.27 27.39
C ASN A 44 -7.27 18.23 26.66
N ASP A 45 -7.01 17.10 27.29
CA ASP A 45 -6.30 15.96 26.69
C ASP A 45 -7.21 15.05 25.85
N GLY A 46 -8.54 15.27 25.92
CA GLY A 46 -9.55 14.55 25.16
C GLY A 46 -10.22 13.40 25.92
N CYS A 47 -9.76 13.06 27.11
CA CYS A 47 -10.41 12.15 28.03
C CYS A 47 -11.33 12.90 29.00
N ASP A 48 -12.27 12.16 29.57
CA ASP A 48 -13.13 12.73 30.61
C ASP A 48 -12.47 12.50 31.96
N ASP A 49 -12.23 13.59 32.73
CA ASP A 49 -11.53 13.62 34.02
C ASP A 49 -12.05 12.55 35.01
N CYS A 50 -13.30 12.11 34.87
CA CYS A 50 -13.96 11.14 35.73
C CYS A 50 -14.07 9.74 35.14
N SER A 51 -13.39 9.43 34.04
CA SER A 51 -13.40 8.10 33.39
C SER A 51 -13.06 6.94 34.33
N SER A 52 -12.37 7.22 35.45
CA SER A 52 -12.03 6.25 36.51
C SER A 52 -13.13 6.04 37.57
N GLY A 53 -14.22 6.81 37.51
CA GLY A 53 -15.25 6.93 38.54
C GLY A 53 -14.99 8.05 39.55
N THR A 54 -13.91 8.83 39.37
CA THR A 54 -13.52 9.95 40.23
C THR A 54 -12.69 10.98 39.44
N ASP A 55 -12.80 12.27 39.80
CA ASP A 55 -12.04 13.41 39.26
C ASP A 55 -10.51 13.20 39.37
N ASP A 56 -9.87 12.86 38.24
CA ASP A 56 -8.42 12.78 38.08
C ASP A 56 -7.98 13.39 36.73
N PRO A 57 -7.90 14.75 36.63
CA PRO A 57 -7.65 15.47 35.37
C PRO A 57 -6.26 15.31 34.73
N ALA A 58 -5.54 14.23 35.03
CA ALA A 58 -4.24 13.90 34.43
C ALA A 58 -3.98 12.38 34.40
N GLY A 59 -4.97 11.58 34.78
CA GLY A 59 -4.88 10.15 35.06
C GLY A 59 -6.19 9.42 34.73
N ASP A 60 -6.97 10.04 33.87
CA ASP A 60 -8.31 9.71 33.42
C ASP A 60 -8.32 8.97 32.07
N GLY A 61 -7.16 8.83 31.44
CA GLY A 61 -6.95 8.05 30.22
C GLY A 61 -5.65 7.26 30.24
N THR A 62 -5.47 6.43 29.20
CA THR A 62 -4.13 6.00 28.79
C THR A 62 -3.56 7.10 27.91
N ASP A 63 -2.28 7.39 28.07
CA ASP A 63 -1.49 8.31 27.24
C ASP A 63 -0.21 7.52 26.87
N THR A 64 -0.27 6.83 25.74
CA THR A 64 0.72 5.82 25.36
C THR A 64 2.07 6.44 24.99
N ASP A 65 2.09 7.60 24.34
CA ASP A 65 3.32 8.29 23.92
C ASP A 65 3.81 9.39 24.89
N SER A 66 2.98 9.75 25.88
CA SER A 66 3.23 10.80 26.87
C SER A 66 3.35 12.22 26.30
N ASP A 67 2.63 12.55 25.23
CA ASP A 67 2.59 13.89 24.65
C ASP A 67 1.56 14.83 25.32
N GLY A 68 0.69 14.27 26.14
CA GLY A 68 -0.35 14.96 26.90
C GLY A 68 -1.69 15.06 26.21
N LEU A 69 -1.92 14.28 25.15
CA LEU A 69 -3.24 13.81 24.72
C LEU A 69 -3.44 12.39 25.23
N CYS A 70 -4.68 12.03 25.55
CA CYS A 70 -4.98 10.63 25.86
C CYS A 70 -5.29 9.86 24.57
N ASP A 71 -5.11 8.53 24.59
CA ASP A 71 -5.33 7.62 23.45
C ASP A 71 -6.73 7.75 22.79
N LEU A 72 -7.74 8.25 23.52
CA LEU A 72 -9.09 8.44 22.95
C LEU A 72 -9.20 9.70 22.07
N GLY A 73 -8.33 10.69 22.31
CA GLY A 73 -8.31 11.99 21.65
C GLY A 73 -7.07 12.24 20.79
N ASP A 74 -6.05 11.39 20.91
CA ASP A 74 -4.87 11.38 20.07
C ASP A 74 -5.18 10.74 18.70
N PRO A 75 -4.69 11.29 17.57
CA PRO A 75 -4.71 10.61 16.27
C PRO A 75 -3.56 9.63 16.01
N ASP A 76 -2.55 9.56 16.89
CA ASP A 76 -1.33 8.75 16.77
C ASP A 76 -0.82 8.36 18.18
N ASP A 77 -1.50 7.37 18.80
CA ASP A 77 -1.33 6.99 20.22
C ASP A 77 0.12 6.69 20.63
N ASP A 78 0.97 6.23 19.72
CA ASP A 78 2.37 5.89 20.02
C ASP A 78 3.42 6.80 19.34
N ASN A 79 2.94 7.74 18.51
CA ASN A 79 3.68 8.80 17.85
C ASN A 79 4.86 8.28 17.01
N ASP A 80 4.67 7.10 16.41
CA ASP A 80 5.60 6.51 15.45
C ASP A 80 5.48 7.15 14.04
N GLY A 81 4.44 7.96 13.84
CA GLY A 81 4.12 8.67 12.62
C GLY A 81 3.09 7.98 11.73
N VAL A 82 2.50 6.87 12.17
CA VAL A 82 1.37 6.18 11.56
C VAL A 82 0.11 6.48 12.37
N LEU A 83 -0.89 7.09 11.74
CA LEU A 83 -2.16 7.40 12.42
C LEU A 83 -2.88 6.14 12.88
N ASP A 84 -3.63 6.21 13.98
CA ASP A 84 -4.28 5.05 14.62
C ASP A 84 -5.04 4.15 13.66
N ASP A 85 -5.88 4.74 12.79
CA ASP A 85 -6.71 4.03 11.80
C ASP A 85 -5.86 3.20 10.81
N CYS A 86 -4.57 3.50 10.70
CA CYS A 86 -3.59 2.89 9.82
C CYS A 86 -2.46 2.17 10.55
N ASP A 87 -2.39 2.24 11.87
CA ASP A 87 -1.33 1.63 12.67
C ASP A 87 -1.66 0.16 12.98
N ILE A 88 -0.69 -0.71 12.75
CA ILE A 88 -0.79 -2.15 13.02
C ILE A 88 -0.84 -2.50 14.51
N ASP A 89 -0.25 -1.68 15.38
CA ASP A 89 -0.22 -1.94 16.82
C ASP A 89 -1.59 -1.70 17.46
N LEU A 90 -2.37 -0.76 16.92
CA LEU A 90 -3.77 -0.50 17.30
C LEU A 90 -4.79 -1.31 16.48
N ASN A 91 -4.58 -1.42 15.16
CA ASN A 91 -5.49 -2.07 14.22
C ASN A 91 -4.79 -3.23 13.50
N PRO A 92 -4.76 -4.45 14.09
CA PRO A 92 -4.07 -5.58 13.48
C PRO A 92 -4.62 -5.91 12.10
N GLY A 93 -3.74 -5.91 11.10
CA GLY A 93 -4.08 -6.18 9.71
C GLY A 93 -2.87 -6.65 8.89
N PRO A 94 -3.04 -6.79 7.56
CA PRO A 94 -1.93 -7.05 6.66
C PRO A 94 -0.97 -5.85 6.61
N ASP A 95 0.32 -6.11 6.84
CA ASP A 95 1.45 -5.20 6.61
C ASP A 95 2.60 -6.08 6.08
N CYS A 96 2.73 -6.15 4.77
CA CYS A 96 3.71 -7.03 4.16
C CYS A 96 5.12 -6.43 4.14
N ASN A 97 5.23 -5.10 4.15
CA ASN A 97 6.50 -4.38 4.09
C ASN A 97 7.10 -4.12 5.49
N ASN A 98 6.32 -4.39 6.55
CA ASN A 98 6.64 -4.24 7.97
C ASN A 98 7.05 -2.81 8.33
N ASN A 99 6.35 -1.81 7.78
CA ASN A 99 6.60 -0.40 8.05
C ASN A 99 5.73 0.17 9.19
N GLY A 100 4.82 -0.63 9.76
CA GLY A 100 3.88 -0.19 10.81
C GLY A 100 2.53 0.28 10.27
N ALA A 101 2.45 0.62 8.98
CA ALA A 101 1.21 0.99 8.31
C ALA A 101 0.55 -0.23 7.65
N LEU A 102 -0.78 -0.30 7.74
CA LEU A 102 -1.54 -1.34 7.05
C LEU A 102 -1.42 -1.23 5.52
N ASP A 103 -1.36 -2.37 4.84
CA ASP A 103 -1.27 -2.48 3.37
C ASP A 103 -2.35 -1.64 2.65
N GLN A 104 -3.57 -1.61 3.20
CA GLN A 104 -4.67 -0.81 2.65
C GLN A 104 -4.39 0.71 2.75
N CYS A 105 -3.77 1.14 3.85
CA CYS A 105 -3.39 2.54 4.02
C CYS A 105 -2.24 2.91 3.08
N ASP A 106 -1.31 2.00 2.83
CA ASP A 106 -0.26 2.20 1.81
C ASP A 106 -0.85 2.36 0.40
N LEU A 107 -1.90 1.59 0.06
CA LEU A 107 -2.63 1.73 -1.20
C LEU A 107 -3.37 3.07 -1.29
N ASP A 108 -4.06 3.48 -0.23
CA ASP A 108 -4.83 4.73 -0.19
C ASP A 108 -3.92 5.98 -0.20
N ALA A 109 -2.73 5.89 0.41
CA ALA A 109 -1.70 6.92 0.36
C ALA A 109 -0.94 6.97 -0.97
N GLY A 110 -1.07 5.93 -1.81
CA GLY A 110 -0.33 5.78 -3.06
C GLY A 110 1.17 5.50 -2.87
N THR A 111 1.55 4.96 -1.70
CA THR A 111 2.89 4.43 -1.41
C THR A 111 3.05 2.99 -1.89
N ALA A 112 1.94 2.31 -2.16
CA ALA A 112 1.86 1.00 -2.81
C ALA A 112 0.99 1.01 -4.09
N PHE A 113 1.13 -0.03 -4.90
CA PHE A 113 0.34 -0.27 -6.11
C PHE A 113 -0.38 -1.62 -6.02
N ASP A 114 -1.58 -1.72 -6.58
CA ASP A 114 -2.36 -2.96 -6.73
C ASP A 114 -2.94 -2.97 -8.15
N CYS A 115 -2.27 -3.67 -9.06
CA CYS A 115 -2.68 -3.67 -10.47
C CYS A 115 -3.81 -4.67 -10.76
N ASN A 116 -3.94 -5.72 -9.94
CA ASN A 116 -4.89 -6.80 -10.16
C ASN A 116 -6.23 -6.58 -9.42
N GLY A 117 -6.28 -5.60 -8.52
CA GLY A 117 -7.45 -5.13 -7.79
C GLY A 117 -7.87 -6.05 -6.64
N ASN A 118 -6.94 -6.82 -6.07
CA ASN A 118 -7.23 -7.76 -4.98
C ASN A 118 -7.09 -7.13 -3.56
N GLN A 119 -6.72 -5.86 -3.45
CA GLN A 119 -6.41 -5.12 -2.20
C GLN A 119 -5.15 -5.63 -1.47
N ILE A 120 -4.24 -6.27 -2.19
CA ILE A 120 -2.93 -6.66 -1.71
C ILE A 120 -1.91 -5.90 -2.57
N PRO A 121 -0.95 -5.17 -1.99
CA PRO A 121 0.09 -4.53 -2.79
C PRO A 121 0.82 -5.51 -3.70
N ASP A 122 1.14 -5.07 -4.91
CA ASP A 122 1.89 -5.81 -5.93
C ASP A 122 3.19 -6.40 -5.34
N SER A 123 3.88 -5.65 -4.47
CA SER A 123 5.09 -6.13 -3.78
C SER A 123 4.82 -7.32 -2.84
N CYS A 124 3.64 -7.37 -2.23
CA CYS A 124 3.23 -8.50 -1.38
C CYS A 124 2.83 -9.70 -2.25
N ASP A 125 2.14 -9.46 -3.36
CA ASP A 125 1.76 -10.50 -4.33
C ASP A 125 3.00 -11.17 -4.97
N ILE A 126 4.09 -10.42 -5.15
CA ILE A 126 5.38 -10.97 -5.60
C ILE A 126 6.02 -11.78 -4.46
N ALA A 127 6.05 -11.21 -3.25
CA ALA A 127 6.69 -11.83 -2.09
C ALA A 127 6.02 -13.15 -1.67
N ASP A 128 4.70 -13.25 -1.82
CA ASP A 128 3.93 -14.45 -1.51
C ASP A 128 3.84 -15.46 -2.68
N GLY A 129 4.29 -15.05 -3.87
CA GLY A 129 4.34 -15.84 -5.10
C GLY A 129 2.96 -16.05 -5.75
N THR A 130 1.99 -15.21 -5.45
CA THR A 130 0.69 -15.17 -6.15
C THR A 130 0.80 -14.54 -7.53
N THR A 131 1.78 -13.64 -7.72
CA THR A 131 2.20 -13.12 -9.02
C THR A 131 3.68 -13.46 -9.27
N THR A 132 4.10 -13.33 -10.53
CA THR A 132 5.50 -13.46 -10.94
C THR A 132 6.06 -12.08 -11.23
N ASP A 133 7.29 -11.83 -10.79
CA ASP A 133 8.14 -10.70 -11.16
C ASP A 133 9.46 -11.34 -11.58
N THR A 134 9.53 -11.71 -12.85
CA THR A 134 10.59 -12.60 -13.28
C THR A 134 11.87 -11.84 -13.66
N ASP A 135 11.74 -10.58 -14.05
CA ASP A 135 12.87 -9.70 -14.34
C ASP A 135 13.44 -8.99 -13.08
N GLY A 136 12.68 -9.00 -11.98
CA GLY A 136 13.06 -8.47 -10.68
C GLY A 136 12.99 -6.95 -10.60
N ASN A 137 12.17 -6.31 -11.43
CA ASN A 137 12.03 -4.86 -11.45
C ASN A 137 11.05 -4.33 -10.36
N GLY A 138 10.39 -5.23 -9.62
CA GLY A 138 9.46 -4.89 -8.55
C GLY A 138 8.04 -4.57 -9.01
N VAL A 139 7.74 -4.79 -10.29
CA VAL A 139 6.41 -4.70 -10.89
C VAL A 139 6.02 -6.13 -11.34
N PRO A 140 4.86 -6.66 -10.95
CA PRO A 140 4.48 -8.00 -11.39
C PRO A 140 4.33 -8.06 -12.91
N ASP A 141 4.70 -9.18 -13.54
CA ASP A 141 4.67 -9.39 -15.00
C ASP A 141 3.25 -9.09 -15.57
N ILE A 142 2.20 -9.39 -14.80
CA ILE A 142 0.79 -9.10 -15.16
C ILE A 142 0.46 -7.59 -15.21
N CYS A 143 1.24 -6.78 -14.51
CA CYS A 143 1.12 -5.32 -14.44
C CYS A 143 1.94 -4.61 -15.52
N GLU A 144 2.81 -5.33 -16.24
CA GLU A 144 3.62 -4.79 -17.33
C GLU A 144 2.78 -4.60 -18.60
N LEU A 145 2.07 -3.47 -18.67
CA LEU A 145 1.23 -3.12 -19.82
C LEU A 145 2.00 -2.43 -20.95
N THR A 146 3.34 -2.40 -20.89
CA THR A 146 4.16 -1.75 -21.90
C THR A 146 3.91 -2.42 -23.24
N GLN A 147 3.35 -1.67 -24.19
CA GLN A 147 3.19 -2.16 -25.55
C GLN A 147 4.53 -2.08 -26.26
N PHE A 148 4.89 -3.15 -26.97
CA PHE A 148 6.10 -3.21 -27.77
C PHE A 148 5.86 -3.88 -29.11
N LEU A 149 6.89 -3.85 -29.96
CA LEU A 149 6.93 -4.61 -31.21
C LEU A 149 8.02 -5.69 -31.09
N ARG A 150 7.61 -6.96 -31.05
CA ARG A 150 8.54 -8.09 -30.96
C ARG A 150 9.51 -8.07 -32.13
N GLY A 151 10.80 -8.21 -31.82
CA GLY A 151 11.89 -8.15 -32.79
C GLY A 151 12.40 -6.73 -33.12
N ASP A 152 11.89 -5.67 -32.51
CA ASP A 152 12.46 -4.31 -32.61
C ASP A 152 13.51 -4.10 -31.51
N GLY A 153 14.65 -4.77 -31.67
CA GLY A 153 15.68 -4.85 -30.63
C GLY A 153 16.37 -3.52 -30.36
N ASN A 154 16.38 -2.58 -31.31
CA ASN A 154 17.00 -1.26 -31.12
C ASN A 154 16.01 -0.14 -30.75
N ASP A 155 14.75 -0.49 -30.50
CA ASP A 155 13.65 0.41 -30.09
C ASP A 155 13.50 1.63 -31.03
N ASP A 156 13.51 1.39 -32.36
CA ASP A 156 13.32 2.45 -33.36
C ASP A 156 11.92 2.50 -34.00
N GLY A 157 11.03 1.61 -33.55
CA GLY A 157 9.64 1.44 -33.99
C GLY A 157 9.50 0.61 -35.26
N ILE A 158 10.57 0.03 -35.80
CA ILE A 158 10.57 -0.65 -37.09
C ILE A 158 11.44 -1.90 -37.08
N VAL A 159 10.83 -3.08 -37.15
CA VAL A 159 11.60 -4.33 -37.32
C VAL A 159 12.23 -4.41 -38.72
N ASN A 160 13.56 -4.33 -38.75
CA ASN A 160 14.41 -4.32 -39.93
C ASN A 160 15.79 -4.96 -39.65
N ILE A 161 16.79 -4.71 -40.51
CA ILE A 161 18.12 -5.33 -40.39
C ILE A 161 18.97 -4.74 -39.26
N ALA A 162 18.61 -3.57 -38.75
CA ALA A 162 19.30 -2.95 -37.62
C ALA A 162 19.09 -3.73 -36.32
N ASP A 163 17.95 -4.38 -36.15
CA ASP A 163 17.55 -5.14 -34.96
C ASP A 163 18.44 -6.35 -34.68
N PRO A 164 18.59 -7.32 -35.62
CA PRO A 164 19.48 -8.45 -35.39
C PRO A 164 20.95 -7.99 -35.26
N VAL A 165 21.33 -6.86 -35.85
CA VAL A 165 22.68 -6.30 -35.66
C VAL A 165 22.87 -5.78 -34.24
N PHE A 166 21.86 -5.10 -33.68
CA PHE A 166 21.85 -4.65 -32.29
C PHE A 166 21.90 -5.84 -31.32
N MET A 167 21.04 -6.84 -31.51
CA MET A 167 21.03 -8.09 -30.74
C MET A 167 22.38 -8.80 -30.75
N LEU A 168 22.97 -9.00 -31.93
CA LEU A 168 24.28 -9.64 -32.05
C LEU A 168 25.40 -8.80 -31.40
N ALA A 169 25.27 -7.47 -31.40
CA ALA A 169 26.21 -6.61 -30.70
C ALA A 169 26.09 -6.78 -29.17
N PHE A 170 24.87 -6.82 -28.63
CA PHE A 170 24.60 -7.15 -27.22
C PHE A 170 25.22 -8.50 -26.84
N LEU A 171 24.90 -9.56 -27.59
CA LEU A 171 25.31 -10.94 -27.29
C LEU A 171 26.83 -11.17 -27.39
N PHE A 172 27.50 -10.56 -28.38
CA PHE A 172 28.88 -10.95 -28.74
C PHE A 172 29.90 -9.81 -28.74
N SER A 173 29.46 -8.56 -28.60
CA SER A 173 30.34 -7.39 -28.76
C SER A 173 30.26 -6.41 -27.59
N ASN A 174 29.72 -6.81 -26.43
CA ASN A 174 29.43 -5.91 -25.30
C ASN A 174 28.65 -4.66 -25.74
N GLY A 175 27.67 -4.86 -26.64
CA GLY A 175 26.72 -3.82 -27.01
C GLY A 175 25.82 -3.43 -25.83
N SER A 176 25.09 -2.33 -25.99
CA SER A 176 24.04 -1.95 -25.05
C SER A 176 22.92 -3.00 -25.03
N ASP A 177 22.29 -3.17 -23.88
CA ASP A 177 21.05 -3.94 -23.77
C ASP A 177 19.85 -3.09 -24.20
N ALA A 178 18.78 -3.74 -24.63
CA ALA A 178 17.49 -3.08 -24.87
C ALA A 178 16.84 -2.71 -23.53
N THR A 179 15.99 -1.69 -23.55
CA THR A 179 15.14 -1.30 -22.40
C THR A 179 13.85 -2.12 -22.31
N CYS A 180 13.56 -2.90 -23.35
CA CYS A 180 12.48 -3.88 -23.37
C CYS A 180 13.10 -5.22 -23.74
N SER A 181 13.11 -6.16 -22.80
CA SER A 181 13.75 -7.46 -23.03
C SER A 181 12.93 -8.32 -24.00
N ASP A 182 11.60 -8.15 -24.03
CA ASP A 182 10.71 -8.87 -24.94
C ASP A 182 10.90 -8.52 -26.42
N THR A 183 11.40 -7.33 -26.74
CA THR A 183 11.76 -7.02 -28.14
C THR A 183 12.98 -7.82 -28.59
N MET A 184 13.80 -8.27 -27.64
CA MET A 184 15.03 -9.03 -27.85
C MET A 184 14.82 -10.55 -27.85
N ASP A 185 13.64 -11.02 -27.48
CA ASP A 185 13.20 -12.41 -27.65
C ASP A 185 12.24 -12.49 -28.84
N ALA A 186 12.83 -12.63 -30.02
CA ALA A 186 12.08 -12.58 -31.27
C ALA A 186 11.37 -13.90 -31.57
N ASN A 187 11.81 -15.00 -30.97
CA ASN A 187 11.21 -16.32 -31.17
C ASN A 187 10.23 -16.71 -30.05
N ASP A 188 10.13 -15.90 -28.98
CA ASP A 188 9.21 -16.02 -27.85
C ASP A 188 9.41 -17.35 -27.10
N ASP A 189 10.68 -17.68 -26.82
CA ASP A 189 11.07 -18.90 -26.09
C ASP A 189 11.54 -18.66 -24.65
N GLY A 190 11.47 -17.41 -24.20
CA GLY A 190 11.86 -16.93 -22.88
C GLY A 190 13.37 -16.78 -22.71
N SER A 191 14.16 -16.72 -23.79
CA SER A 191 15.62 -16.62 -23.75
C SER A 191 16.19 -15.69 -24.81
N ARG A 192 16.86 -14.62 -24.37
CA ARG A 192 17.61 -13.71 -25.26
C ARG A 192 18.94 -14.35 -25.71
N ASP A 193 18.93 -15.07 -26.82
CA ASP A 193 20.10 -15.78 -27.34
C ASP A 193 20.31 -15.64 -28.86
N ILE A 194 21.18 -16.46 -29.45
CA ILE A 194 21.51 -16.36 -30.89
C ILE A 194 20.34 -16.72 -31.80
N SER A 195 19.34 -17.44 -31.29
CA SER A 195 18.18 -17.86 -32.06
C SER A 195 17.27 -16.68 -32.41
N ASP A 196 17.23 -15.62 -31.59
CA ASP A 196 16.43 -14.41 -31.82
C ASP A 196 16.86 -13.58 -33.03
N PRO A 197 18.13 -13.14 -33.16
CA PRO A 197 18.57 -12.46 -34.36
C PRO A 197 18.47 -13.37 -35.59
N VAL A 198 18.59 -14.69 -35.43
CA VAL A 198 18.37 -15.64 -36.53
C VAL A 198 16.90 -15.65 -36.96
N GLN A 199 15.95 -15.57 -36.03
CA GLN A 199 14.52 -15.51 -36.30
C GLN A 199 14.15 -14.25 -37.09
N ILE A 200 14.69 -13.08 -36.71
CA ILE A 200 14.49 -11.83 -37.47
C ILE A 200 15.15 -11.91 -38.85
N LEU A 201 16.36 -12.46 -38.96
CA LEU A 201 17.01 -12.61 -40.26
C LEU A 201 16.26 -13.56 -41.19
N ASP A 202 15.65 -14.64 -40.67
CA ASP A 202 14.79 -15.53 -41.45
C ASP A 202 13.47 -14.84 -41.85
N LEU A 203 12.92 -13.97 -41.00
CA LEU A 203 11.77 -13.11 -41.35
C LEU A 203 12.10 -12.16 -42.51
N LEU A 204 13.29 -11.56 -42.50
CA LEU A 204 13.68 -10.54 -43.49
C LEU A 204 14.14 -11.14 -44.84
N PHE A 205 14.82 -12.29 -44.81
CA PHE A 205 15.49 -12.84 -46.00
C PHE A 205 15.21 -14.31 -46.28
N GLY A 206 14.51 -14.98 -45.36
CA GLY A 206 14.32 -16.42 -45.36
C GLY A 206 12.88 -16.82 -45.64
N SER A 207 12.38 -17.78 -44.86
CA SER A 207 11.06 -18.39 -45.08
C SER A 207 10.00 -17.99 -44.06
N THR A 208 10.39 -17.52 -42.89
CA THR A 208 9.50 -16.99 -41.86
C THR A 208 8.73 -15.79 -42.41
N THR A 209 7.41 -15.75 -42.20
CA THR A 209 6.55 -14.65 -42.68
C THR A 209 6.00 -13.78 -41.55
N GLU A 210 6.10 -14.23 -40.31
CA GLU A 210 5.61 -13.53 -39.11
C GLU A 210 6.41 -13.94 -37.87
N LEU A 211 6.49 -13.03 -36.89
CA LEU A 211 6.98 -13.33 -35.55
C LEU A 211 5.79 -13.65 -34.63
N PRO A 212 6.05 -14.31 -33.47
CA PRO A 212 5.09 -14.34 -32.38
C PRO A 212 4.58 -12.94 -32.02
N ALA A 213 3.35 -12.86 -31.50
CA ALA A 213 2.80 -11.58 -31.08
C ALA A 213 3.59 -11.02 -29.87
N PRO A 214 3.66 -9.69 -29.68
CA PRO A 214 3.08 -8.63 -30.51
C PRO A 214 3.93 -8.30 -31.75
N TRP A 215 3.42 -8.63 -32.94
CA TRP A 215 4.06 -8.40 -34.25
C TRP A 215 3.13 -7.59 -35.16
N PHE A 216 3.70 -6.78 -36.06
CA PHE A 216 3.04 -5.84 -36.98
C PHE A 216 2.33 -4.64 -36.34
N ASN A 217 1.71 -4.82 -35.18
CA ASN A 217 1.25 -3.73 -34.33
C ASN A 217 1.81 -3.91 -32.92
N CYS A 218 2.01 -2.78 -32.25
CA CYS A 218 2.24 -2.72 -30.82
C CYS A 218 1.18 -3.52 -30.04
N GLY A 219 1.62 -4.22 -29.01
CA GLY A 219 0.77 -4.95 -28.08
C GLY A 219 1.52 -5.34 -26.83
N ILE A 220 0.78 -5.81 -25.84
CA ILE A 220 1.36 -6.46 -24.65
C ILE A 220 1.87 -7.86 -25.02
N ASP A 221 2.79 -8.38 -24.23
CA ASP A 221 3.21 -9.77 -24.36
C ASP A 221 2.04 -10.74 -24.04
N PRO A 222 1.58 -11.58 -24.99
CA PRO A 222 0.55 -12.57 -24.72
C PRO A 222 1.07 -13.79 -23.93
N THR A 223 2.39 -13.96 -23.84
CA THR A 223 3.09 -15.17 -23.42
C THR A 223 4.08 -14.88 -22.31
N ALA A 224 3.61 -14.15 -21.29
CA ALA A 224 4.40 -13.74 -20.12
C ALA A 224 5.42 -14.81 -19.69
N ASP A 225 6.69 -14.42 -19.69
CA ASP A 225 7.81 -15.27 -19.35
C ASP A 225 8.82 -14.55 -18.43
N ALA A 226 10.10 -14.92 -18.52
CA ALA A 226 11.14 -14.36 -17.67
C ALA A 226 11.64 -12.98 -18.09
N LEU A 227 11.17 -12.50 -19.23
CA LEU A 227 11.52 -11.24 -19.83
C LEU A 227 10.36 -10.27 -19.62
N GLY A 228 10.74 -9.03 -19.30
CA GLY A 228 9.80 -7.93 -19.13
C GLY A 228 10.10 -6.78 -20.08
N CYS A 229 9.22 -5.80 -20.04
CA CYS A 229 9.31 -4.62 -20.89
C CYS A 229 9.20 -3.31 -20.08
N ASP A 230 10.30 -2.91 -19.44
CA ASP A 230 10.37 -1.68 -18.63
C ASP A 230 9.94 -0.44 -19.43
N SER A 231 10.46 -0.30 -20.65
CA SER A 231 10.08 0.80 -21.54
C SER A 231 10.37 0.52 -23.00
N TYR A 232 9.47 1.01 -23.86
CA TYR A 232 9.57 0.94 -25.31
C TYR A 232 9.03 2.25 -25.91
N SER A 233 9.82 2.89 -26.78
CA SER A 233 9.50 4.20 -27.38
C SER A 233 8.97 4.11 -28.80
N GLY A 234 9.04 2.93 -29.43
CA GLY A 234 8.53 2.68 -30.78
C GLY A 234 6.99 2.66 -30.92
N CYS A 235 6.24 2.62 -29.82
CA CYS A 235 4.77 2.61 -29.84
C CYS A 235 4.14 4.03 -29.72
N PRO A 236 3.02 4.32 -30.42
CA PRO A 236 2.34 5.63 -30.39
C PRO A 236 1.63 5.98 -29.08
#